data_AF-A0A3M1H164-F1
#
_entry.id   AF-A0A3M1H164-F1
#
_cell.length_a   1.000
_cell.length_b   1.000
_cell.length_c   1.000
_cell.angle_alpha   90.00
_cell.angle_beta   90.00
_cell.angle_gamma   90.00
#
_symmetry.space_group_name_H-M   'P 1'
#
loop_
_entity.id
_entity.type
_entity.pdbx_description
1 polymer ?
#
loop_
_entity_poly.entity_id
_entity_poly.type
_entity_poly.pdbx_seq_one_letter_code
_entity_poly.pdbx_strand_id
1 'polypeptide(L)'
;DPVALRGERWFLGRIYHYPGGGVHHGVPLSNYGGWWLVGATILGLFAWIDRRLPAEPQRAGAGLGALFYLSIMAFCVGVAGWIGAWEVAVSGGLIASPIAALALGRALLGQPRRG
;
A
#
# COMPACT_ATOMS: atom_id res chain seq x y z
N ASP A 1 -9.93 -0.22 -1.88
CA ASP A 1 -11.36 -0.40 -1.55
C ASP A 1 -12.33 0.31 -2.50
N PRO A 2 -12.21 1.61 -2.79
CA PRO A 2 -13.19 2.32 -3.64
C PRO A 2 -13.32 1.75 -5.06
N VAL A 3 -12.24 1.15 -5.58
CA VAL A 3 -12.21 0.42 -6.86
C VAL A 3 -13.10 -0.83 -6.82
N ALA A 4 -13.14 -1.54 -5.68
CA ALA A 4 -13.90 -2.78 -5.53
C ALA A 4 -15.41 -2.58 -5.61
N LEU A 5 -15.90 -1.35 -5.34
CA LEU A 5 -17.31 -0.97 -5.38
C LEU A 5 -17.77 -0.40 -6.74
N ARG A 6 -16.89 -0.38 -7.77
CA ARG A 6 -17.20 0.24 -9.07
C ARG A 6 -18.05 -0.63 -10.00
N GLY A 7 -19.05 -1.33 -9.45
CA GLY A 7 -20.12 -1.99 -10.22
C GLY A 7 -19.62 -2.81 -11.41
N GLU A 8 -20.07 -2.48 -12.62
CA GLU A 8 -19.70 -3.18 -13.86
C GLU A 8 -18.27 -2.92 -14.35
N ARG A 9 -17.57 -1.93 -13.78
CA ARG A 9 -16.23 -1.54 -14.22
C ARG A 9 -15.11 -2.36 -13.56
N TRP A 10 -15.45 -3.16 -12.55
CA TRP A 10 -14.52 -4.02 -11.86
C TRP A 10 -15.20 -5.31 -11.42
N PHE A 11 -14.55 -6.46 -11.58
CA PHE A 11 -15.20 -7.76 -11.41
C PHE A 11 -15.82 -7.99 -10.01
N LEU A 12 -15.26 -7.38 -8.94
CA LEU A 12 -15.84 -7.44 -7.59
C LEU A 12 -17.05 -6.52 -7.40
N GLY A 13 -17.25 -5.51 -8.24
CA GLY A 13 -18.25 -4.46 -8.04
C GLY A 13 -19.70 -4.93 -8.08
N ARG A 14 -19.97 -6.12 -8.65
CA ARG A 14 -21.31 -6.73 -8.65
C ARG A 14 -21.60 -7.62 -7.44
N ILE A 15 -20.57 -8.08 -6.73
CA ILE A 15 -20.70 -9.03 -5.61
C ILE A 15 -20.29 -8.42 -4.27
N TYR A 16 -19.51 -7.34 -4.28
CA TYR A 16 -18.99 -6.68 -3.10
C TYR A 16 -19.69 -5.34 -2.91
N HIS A 17 -20.43 -5.20 -1.82
CA HIS A 17 -21.07 -3.96 -1.40
C HIS A 17 -21.16 -3.92 0.13
N TYR A 18 -21.13 -2.71 0.70
CA TYR A 18 -21.39 -2.51 2.12
C TYR A 18 -22.89 -2.30 2.35
N PRO A 19 -23.57 -3.16 3.13
CA PRO A 19 -24.97 -2.93 3.51
C PRO A 19 -25.09 -1.61 4.28
N GLY A 20 -25.90 -0.67 3.77
CA GLY A 20 -26.03 0.68 4.31
C GLY A 20 -25.13 1.74 3.66
N GLY A 21 -24.24 1.34 2.74
CA GLY A 21 -23.32 2.26 2.05
C GLY A 21 -22.28 2.88 3.00
N GLY A 22 -21.51 3.81 2.46
CA GLY A 22 -20.45 4.49 3.20
C GLY A 22 -20.15 5.87 2.63
N VAL A 23 -19.71 6.78 3.51
CA VAL A 23 -19.59 8.21 3.21
C VAL A 23 -18.60 8.49 2.07
N HIS A 24 -17.54 7.69 1.94
CA HIS A 24 -16.50 7.90 0.94
C HIS A 24 -16.52 6.79 -0.12
N HIS A 25 -17.05 7.10 -1.31
CA HIS A 25 -17.23 6.16 -2.43
C HIS A 25 -17.98 4.86 -2.08
N GLY A 26 -18.92 4.90 -1.13
CA GLY A 26 -19.64 3.71 -0.67
C GLY A 26 -18.88 2.88 0.36
N VAL A 27 -17.68 3.29 0.75
CA VAL A 27 -16.85 2.65 1.79
C VAL A 27 -17.12 3.33 3.15
N PRO A 28 -17.46 2.56 4.20
CA PRO A 28 -17.69 3.12 5.52
C PRO A 28 -16.37 3.54 6.18
N LEU A 29 -16.42 4.57 7.04
CA LEU A 29 -15.24 5.05 7.79
C LEU A 29 -14.61 3.96 8.68
N SER A 30 -15.42 3.01 9.16
CA SER A 30 -14.96 1.85 9.92
C SER A 30 -13.97 0.98 9.15
N ASN A 31 -14.07 0.88 7.83
CA ASN A 31 -13.11 0.13 7.01
C ASN A 31 -11.73 0.82 7.02
N TYR A 32 -11.71 2.14 6.82
CA TYR A 32 -10.46 2.92 6.91
C TYR A 32 -9.83 2.82 8.30
N GLY A 33 -10.65 2.95 9.35
CA GLY A 33 -10.20 2.78 10.73
C GLY A 33 -9.66 1.37 11.01
N GLY A 34 -10.31 0.34 10.48
CA GLY A 34 -9.87 -1.05 10.59
C GLY A 34 -8.49 -1.27 9.96
N TRP A 35 -8.27 -0.79 8.73
CA TRP A 35 -6.96 -0.88 8.07
C TRP A 35 -5.88 -0.11 8.82
N TRP A 36 -6.20 1.08 9.35
CA TRP A 36 -5.26 1.84 10.18
C TRP A 36 -4.88 1.06 11.44
N LEU A 37 -5.85 0.48 12.15
CA LEU A 37 -5.62 -0.29 13.36
C LEU A 37 -4.79 -1.54 13.09
N VAL A 38 -5.12 -2.28 12.03
CA VAL A 38 -4.36 -3.48 11.62
C VAL A 38 -2.93 -3.10 11.27
N GLY A 39 -2.74 -2.05 10.46
CA GLY A 39 -1.41 -1.54 10.11
C GLY A 39 -0.60 -1.11 11.33
N ALA A 40 -1.19 -0.31 12.24
CA ALA A 40 -0.56 0.12 13.47
C ALA A 40 -0.20 -1.06 14.38
N THR A 41 -1.08 -2.07 14.48
CA THR A 41 -0.84 -3.29 15.26
C THR A 41 0.32 -4.09 14.70
N ILE A 42 0.33 -4.33 13.38
CA ILE A 42 1.43 -5.03 12.71
C ILE A 42 2.75 -4.30 12.94
N LEU A 43 2.80 -3.00 12.64
CA LEU A 43 4.02 -2.20 12.81
C LEU A 43 4.49 -2.16 14.26
N GLY A 44 3.57 -1.99 15.21
CA GLY A 44 3.86 -1.98 16.64
C GLY A 44 4.41 -3.32 17.14
N LEU A 45 3.81 -4.44 16.72
CA LEU A 45 4.29 -5.78 17.05
C LEU A 45 5.65 -6.04 16.42
N PHE A 46 5.85 -5.71 15.14
CA PHE A 46 7.15 -5.84 14.49
C PHE A 46 8.21 -5.04 15.23
N ALA A 47 7.97 -3.76 15.53
CA ALA A 47 8.91 -2.93 16.27
C ALA A 47 9.20 -3.47 17.68
N TRP A 48 8.20 -4.04 18.36
CA TRP A 48 8.38 -4.64 19.67
C TRP A 48 9.21 -5.94 19.63
N ILE A 49 8.96 -6.80 18.64
CA ILE A 49 9.72 -8.03 18.42
C ILE A 49 11.17 -7.69 18.04
N ASP A 50 11.36 -6.76 17.10
CA ASP A 50 12.67 -6.40 16.55
C ASP A 50 13.60 -5.84 17.65
N ARG A 51 13.05 -5.10 18.62
CA ARG A 51 13.80 -4.62 19.79
C ARG A 51 14.23 -5.71 20.78
N ARG A 52 13.64 -6.90 20.69
CA ARG A 52 13.94 -8.04 21.57
C ARG A 52 14.81 -9.10 20.89
N LEU A 53 15.03 -8.99 19.59
CA LEU A 53 15.90 -9.88 18.84
C LEU A 53 17.32 -9.30 18.81
N PRO A 54 18.36 -10.16 18.83
CA PRO A 54 19.73 -9.72 18.58
C PRO A 54 19.82 -9.11 17.17
N ALA A 55 20.68 -8.11 17.01
CA ALA A 55 20.88 -7.44 15.73
C ALA A 55 21.41 -8.43 14.68
N GLU A 56 20.54 -8.85 13.76
CA GLU A 56 20.91 -9.67 12.62
C GLU A 56 21.52 -8.79 11.51
N PRO A 57 22.55 -9.26 10.79
CA PRO A 57 23.03 -8.57 9.60
C PRO A 57 21.88 -8.36 8.62
N GLN A 58 21.83 -7.16 8.01
CA GLN A 58 20.73 -6.73 7.15
C GLN A 58 20.48 -7.77 6.05
N ARG A 59 19.36 -8.49 6.16
CA ARG A 59 19.03 -9.60 5.26
C ARG A 59 18.93 -9.08 3.82
N ALA A 60 19.56 -9.78 2.88
CA ALA A 60 19.64 -9.47 1.45
C ALA A 60 18.29 -9.39 0.69
N GLY A 61 17.14 -9.43 1.38
CA GLY A 61 15.79 -9.40 0.80
C GLY A 61 15.00 -8.11 1.02
N ALA A 62 15.52 -7.13 1.77
CA ALA A 62 14.78 -5.89 2.07
C ALA A 62 14.35 -5.12 0.80
N GLY A 63 15.20 -5.12 -0.23
CA GLY A 63 14.90 -4.53 -1.53
C GLY A 63 13.78 -5.26 -2.29
N LEU A 64 13.71 -6.58 -2.19
CA LEU A 64 12.65 -7.39 -2.82
C LEU A 64 11.29 -7.12 -2.17
N GLY A 65 11.24 -7.00 -0.84
CA GLY A 65 10.02 -6.63 -0.12
C GLY A 65 9.50 -5.25 -0.53
N ALA A 66 10.40 -4.26 -0.61
CA ALA A 66 10.06 -2.92 -1.07
C ALA A 66 9.59 -2.91 -2.53
N LEU A 67 10.29 -3.62 -3.42
CA LEU A 67 9.92 -3.75 -4.83
C LEU A 67 8.54 -4.39 -4.98
N PHE A 68 8.27 -5.45 -4.23
CA PHE A 68 6.98 -6.14 -4.26
C PHE A 68 5.84 -5.22 -3.81
N TYR A 69 6.02 -4.50 -2.70
CA TYR A 69 5.04 -3.53 -2.21
C TYR A 69 4.77 -2.42 -3.23
N LEU A 70 5.83 -1.83 -3.81
CA LEU A 70 5.70 -0.79 -4.83
C LEU A 70 5.04 -1.31 -6.11
N SER A 71 5.28 -2.58 -6.47
CA SER A 71 4.63 -3.23 -7.62
C SER A 71 3.13 -3.39 -7.40
N ILE A 72 2.71 -3.84 -6.21
CA ILE A 72 1.28 -3.91 -5.84
C ILE A 72 0.65 -2.52 -5.90
N MET A 73 1.34 -1.51 -5.36
CA MET A 73 0.82 -0.15 -5.35
C MET A 73 0.67 0.43 -6.76
N ALA A 74 1.70 0.26 -7.61
CA ALA A 74 1.65 0.68 -9.01
C ALA A 74 0.53 -0.03 -9.77
N PHE A 75 0.33 -1.33 -9.53
CA PHE A 75 -0.79 -2.08 -10.08
C PHE A 75 -2.14 -1.50 -9.63
N CYS A 76 -2.35 -1.26 -8.32
CA CYS A 76 -3.60 -0.70 -7.80
C CYS A 76 -3.92 0.69 -8.38
N VAL A 77 -2.90 1.57 -8.47
CA VAL A 77 -3.04 2.90 -9.09
C VAL A 77 -3.34 2.77 -10.58
N GLY A 78 -2.64 1.89 -11.28
CA GLY A 78 -2.85 1.62 -12.70
C GLY A 78 -4.25 1.11 -13.00
N VAL A 79 -4.78 0.19 -12.20
CA VAL A 79 -6.16 -0.30 -12.30
C VAL A 79 -7.15 0.83 -11.99
N ALA A 80 -6.93 1.61 -10.93
CA ALA A 80 -7.79 2.74 -10.59
C ALA A 80 -7.84 3.77 -11.71
N GLY A 81 -6.70 4.03 -12.35
CA GLY A 81 -6.61 4.74 -13.62
C GLY A 81 -7.47 4.03 -14.66
N TRP A 82 -7.09 2.86 -15.14
CA TRP A 82 -7.77 2.16 -16.24
C TRP A 82 -9.33 2.14 -16.18
N ILE A 83 -9.94 2.02 -15.00
CA ILE A 83 -11.41 2.01 -14.83
C ILE A 83 -12.07 3.41 -14.71
N GLY A 84 -11.29 4.48 -14.82
CA GLY A 84 -11.74 5.88 -14.75
C GLY A 84 -11.87 6.44 -13.33
N ALA A 85 -11.30 5.80 -12.30
CA ALA A 85 -11.33 6.29 -10.92
C ALA A 85 -10.12 7.20 -10.61
N TRP A 86 -10.03 8.33 -11.32
CA TRP A 86 -8.86 9.22 -11.28
C TRP A 86 -8.56 9.79 -9.89
N GLU A 87 -9.58 10.12 -9.10
CA GLU A 87 -9.39 10.59 -7.72
C GLU A 87 -8.62 9.57 -6.87
N VAL A 88 -8.98 8.29 -7.00
CA VAL A 88 -8.34 7.17 -6.27
C VAL A 88 -6.93 6.91 -6.80
N ALA A 89 -6.74 7.02 -8.11
CA ALA A 89 -5.43 6.85 -8.74
C ALA A 89 -4.45 7.95 -8.31
N VAL A 90 -4.89 9.21 -8.35
CA VAL A 90 -4.07 10.37 -7.93
C VAL A 90 -3.79 10.32 -6.44
N SER A 91 -4.80 10.09 -5.60
CA SER A 91 -4.58 10.02 -4.15
C SER A 91 -3.65 8.87 -3.77
N GLY A 92 -3.82 7.69 -4.38
CA GLY A 92 -2.96 6.53 -4.18
C GLY A 92 -1.51 6.80 -4.62
N GLY A 93 -1.33 7.40 -5.80
CA GLY A 93 -0.02 7.77 -6.33
C GLY A 93 0.70 8.81 -5.44
N LEU A 94 -0.01 9.84 -4.99
CA LEU A 94 0.53 10.86 -4.08
C LEU A 94 0.99 10.25 -2.76
N ILE A 95 0.19 9.37 -2.15
CA ILE A 95 0.55 8.69 -0.90
C ILE A 95 1.78 7.79 -1.08
N ALA A 96 1.90 7.10 -2.22
CA ALA A 96 3.01 6.19 -2.50
C ALA A 96 4.33 6.91 -2.84
N SER A 97 4.24 8.13 -3.40
CA SER A 97 5.39 8.84 -3.97
C SER A 97 6.56 9.11 -3.00
N PRO A 98 6.37 9.52 -1.73
CA PRO A 98 7.49 9.76 -0.82
C PRO A 98 8.22 8.46 -0.47
N ILE A 99 7.46 7.37 -0.31
CA ILE A 99 8.01 6.05 0.01
C ILE A 99 8.82 5.53 -1.18
N ALA A 100 8.28 5.67 -2.39
CA ALA A 100 8.98 5.30 -3.62
C ALA A 100 10.28 6.13 -3.81
N ALA A 101 10.21 7.44 -3.57
CA ALA A 101 11.37 8.33 -3.66
C ALA A 101 12.46 7.95 -2.64
N LEU A 102 12.09 7.63 -1.39
CA LEU A 102 13.03 7.17 -0.37
C LEU A 102 13.65 5.81 -0.72
N ALA A 103 12.86 4.87 -1.22
CA ALA A 103 13.35 3.56 -1.65
C ALA A 103 14.33 3.68 -2.82
N LEU A 104 14.00 4.50 -3.82
CA LEU A 104 14.87 4.78 -4.96
C LEU A 104 16.16 5.50 -4.54
N GLY A 105 16.05 6.55 -3.71
CA GLY A 105 17.21 7.26 -3.19
C GLY A 105 18.17 6.34 -2.43
N ARG A 106 17.63 5.42 -1.60
CA ARG A 106 18.44 4.41 -0.91
C ARG A 106 19.10 3.41 -1.88
N ALA A 107 18.39 2.98 -2.93
CA ALA A 107 18.95 2.07 -3.92
C ALA A 107 20.06 2.71 -4.76
N LEU A 108 19.91 3.98 -5.13
CA LEU A 108 20.87 4.73 -5.95
C LEU A 108 22.09 5.19 -5.14
N LEU A 109 21.90 5.66 -3.90
CA LEU A 109 22.97 6.18 -3.04
C LEU A 109 23.66 5.11 -2.18
N GLY A 110 22.99 3.98 -1.95
CA GLY A 110 23.48 2.88 -1.11
C GLY A 110 24.33 1.84 -1.84
N GLN A 111 24.61 2.00 -3.14
CA GLN A 111 25.58 1.17 -3.86
C GLN A 111 27.00 1.55 -3.37
N PRO A 112 27.75 0.65 -2.71
CA PRO A 112 29.18 0.88 -2.55
C PRO A 112 29.76 0.95 -3.96
N ARG A 113 30.42 2.07 -4.28
CA ARG A 113 31.28 2.15 -5.47
C ARG A 113 32.24 0.96 -5.39
N ARG A 114 32.02 -0.05 -6.23
CA ARG A 114 33.00 -1.11 -6.47
C ARG A 114 34.21 -0.43 -7.11
N GLY A 115 35.16 -0.04 -6.27
CA GLY A 115 36.53 0.27 -6.67
C GLY A 115 37.31 -1.01 -6.89
#